data_AF-A0A7X1B391-F1
#
_entry.id   AF-A0A7X1B391-F1
#
_cell.length_a   1.000
_cell.length_b   1.000
_cell.length_c   1.000
_cell.angle_alpha   90.00
_cell.angle_beta   90.00
_cell.angle_gamma   90.00
#
_symmetry.space_group_name_H-M   'P 1'
#
loop_
_entity.id
_entity.type
_entity.pdbx_description
1 polymer ?
#
loop_
_entity_poly.entity_id
_entity_poly.type
_entity_poly.pdbx_seq_one_letter_code
_entity_poly.pdbx_strand_id
1 'polypeptide(L)'
;MDPRIYSLIHVFSILMLSGSIFYIAANPQKHKKPKMMAINGIVGLIALVGAFGLIAKLGYEYTAGWIIVKLVAWLFLMALAGMAYKKSKGFVLSGLIVSVGIAVYMVYFKPF
;
A
#
# COMPACT_ATOMS: atom_id res chain seq x y z
N MET A 1 -7.67 21.89 -1.01
CA MET A 1 -8.31 20.64 -0.56
C MET A 1 -7.88 20.36 0.86
N ASP A 2 -8.84 19.98 1.70
CA ASP A 2 -8.65 19.60 3.11
C ASP A 2 -7.69 18.38 3.21
N PRO A 3 -6.69 18.38 4.10
CA PRO A 3 -5.83 17.22 4.36
C PRO A 3 -6.60 15.91 4.60
N ARG A 4 -7.79 15.97 5.20
CA ARG A 4 -8.67 14.81 5.44
C ARG A 4 -9.07 14.10 4.15
N ILE A 5 -9.18 14.82 3.03
CA ILE A 5 -9.49 14.22 1.73
C ILE A 5 -8.32 13.35 1.26
N TYR A 6 -7.09 13.85 1.35
CA TYR A 6 -5.90 13.08 1.00
C TYR A 6 -5.71 11.86 1.91
N SER A 7 -6.00 12.02 3.21
CA SER A 7 -6.01 10.91 4.16
C SER A 7 -7.04 9.84 3.78
N LEU A 8 -8.28 10.24 3.45
CA LEU A 8 -9.32 9.33 3.00
C LEU A 8 -8.91 8.58 1.74
N ILE A 9 -8.45 9.30 0.71
CA ILE A 9 -7.99 8.72 -0.56
C ILE A 9 -6.89 7.68 -0.28
N HIS A 10 -5.86 8.07 0.47
CA HIS A 10 -4.74 7.20 0.78
C HIS A 10 -5.18 5.92 1.53
N VAL A 11 -5.88 6.07 2.66
CA VAL A 11 -6.28 4.94 3.50
C VAL A 11 -7.24 4.02 2.76
N PHE A 12 -8.22 4.57 2.05
CA PHE A 12 -9.17 3.78 1.29
C PHE A 12 -8.49 2.99 0.16
N SER A 13 -7.55 3.60 -0.56
CA SER A 13 -6.77 2.89 -1.58
C SER A 13 -5.90 1.78 -0.99
N ILE A 14 -5.30 1.97 0.19
CA ILE A 14 -4.56 0.91 0.88
C ILE A 14 -5.47 -0.25 1.30
N LEU A 15 -6.69 0.03 1.76
CA LEU A 15 -7.69 -1.00 2.08
C LEU A 15 -8.08 -1.79 0.83
N MET A 16 -8.37 -1.12 -0.28
CA MET A 16 -8.69 -1.76 -1.55
C MET A 16 -7.52 -2.63 -2.06
N LEU A 17 -6.29 -2.10 -2.01
CA LEU A 17 -5.10 -2.82 -2.45
C LEU A 17 -4.85 -4.06 -1.58
N SER A 18 -4.97 -3.93 -0.26
CA SER A 18 -4.82 -5.05 0.68
C SER A 18 -5.89 -6.12 0.46
N GLY A 19 -7.16 -5.72 0.30
CA GLY A 19 -8.25 -6.63 -0.01
C GLY A 19 -8.06 -7.36 -1.33
N SER A 20 -7.56 -6.67 -2.36
CA SER A 20 -7.23 -7.25 -3.66
C SER A 20 -6.08 -8.26 -3.58
N ILE A 21 -5.02 -7.96 -2.83
CA ILE A 21 -3.91 -8.91 -2.59
C ILE A 21 -4.43 -10.15 -1.87
N PHE A 22 -5.25 -9.98 -0.84
CA PHE A 22 -5.88 -11.10 -0.12
C PHE A 22 -6.76 -11.94 -1.05
N TYR A 23 -7.61 -11.31 -1.85
CA TYR A 23 -8.47 -11.97 -2.84
C TYR A 23 -7.64 -12.81 -3.83
N ILE A 24 -6.57 -12.25 -4.38
CA ILE A 24 -5.69 -12.96 -5.31
C ILE A 24 -4.98 -14.12 -4.59
N ALA A 25 -4.43 -13.89 -3.39
CA ALA A 25 -3.72 -14.91 -2.62
C ALA A 25 -4.63 -16.06 -2.17
N ALA A 26 -5.92 -15.80 -1.95
CA ALA A 26 -6.90 -16.81 -1.59
C ALA A 26 -7.25 -17.73 -2.78
N ASN A 27 -7.33 -17.19 -4.00
CA ASN A 27 -7.57 -17.97 -5.21
C ASN A 27 -6.91 -17.32 -6.45
N PRO A 28 -5.66 -17.67 -6.79
CA PRO A 28 -4.93 -17.06 -7.91
C PRO A 28 -5.51 -17.43 -9.29
N GLN A 29 -6.42 -16.60 -9.81
CA GLN A 29 -7.02 -16.78 -11.13
C GLN A 29 -6.11 -16.23 -12.24
N LYS A 30 -5.24 -17.07 -12.81
CA LYS A 30 -4.23 -16.68 -13.83
C LYS A 30 -4.80 -15.92 -15.03
N HIS A 31 -6.00 -16.27 -15.50
CA HIS A 31 -6.65 -15.60 -16.63
C HIS A 31 -7.06 -14.14 -16.32
N LYS A 32 -7.29 -13.78 -15.06
CA LYS A 32 -7.60 -12.40 -14.64
C LYS A 32 -6.35 -11.59 -14.28
N LYS A 33 -5.17 -12.20 -14.29
CA LYS A 33 -3.93 -11.57 -13.84
C LYS A 33 -3.65 -10.22 -14.50
N PRO A 34 -3.75 -10.04 -15.84
CA PRO A 34 -3.47 -8.74 -16.47
C PRO A 34 -4.40 -7.64 -15.95
N LYS A 35 -5.71 -7.95 -15.86
CA LYS A 35 -6.73 -7.02 -15.35
C LYS A 35 -6.48 -6.66 -13.89
N MET A 36 -6.23 -7.66 -13.04
CA MET A 36 -5.98 -7.42 -11.61
C MET A 36 -4.68 -6.65 -11.36
N MET A 37 -3.64 -6.88 -12.17
CA MET A 37 -2.40 -6.10 -12.09
C MET A 37 -2.62 -4.64 -12.49
N ALA A 38 -3.40 -4.37 -13.53
CA ALA A 38 -3.76 -3.00 -13.91
C ALA A 38 -4.54 -2.29 -12.80
N ILE A 39 -5.56 -2.95 -12.23
CA ILE A 39 -6.36 -2.40 -11.12
C ILE A 39 -5.46 -2.11 -9.92
N ASN A 40 -4.63 -3.06 -9.49
CA ASN A 40 -3.74 -2.87 -8.34
C ASN A 40 -2.67 -1.80 -8.60
N GLY A 41 -2.18 -1.67 -9.84
CA GLY A 41 -1.29 -0.58 -10.23
C GLY A 41 -1.96 0.79 -10.10
N ILE A 42 -3.18 0.94 -10.61
CA ILE A 42 -3.95 2.19 -10.51
C ILE A 42 -4.27 2.52 -9.05
N VAL A 43 -4.78 1.55 -8.29
CA VAL A 43 -5.11 1.74 -6.86
C VAL A 43 -3.86 2.08 -6.06
N GLY A 44 -2.73 1.42 -6.33
CA GLY A 44 -1.45 1.74 -5.70
C GLY A 44 -0.96 3.16 -6.05
N LEU A 45 -1.11 3.59 -7.31
CA LEU A 45 -0.78 4.96 -7.70
C LEU A 45 -1.65 6.00 -6.98
N ILE A 46 -2.96 5.75 -6.88
CA ILE A 46 -3.89 6.61 -6.12
C ILE A 46 -3.48 6.66 -4.64
N ALA A 47 -3.09 5.52 -4.06
CA ALA A 47 -2.59 5.47 -2.69
C ALA A 47 -1.34 6.35 -2.51
N LEU A 48 -0.39 6.31 -3.44
CA LEU A 48 0.82 7.14 -3.40
C LEU A 48 0.49 8.62 -3.57
N VAL A 49 -0.36 8.99 -4.53
CA VAL A 49 -0.80 10.39 -4.72
C VAL A 49 -1.49 10.92 -3.46
N GLY A 50 -2.34 10.11 -2.83
CA GLY A 50 -2.96 10.43 -1.54
C GLY A 50 -1.92 10.64 -0.43
N ALA A 51 -0.91 9.75 -0.34
CA ALA A 51 0.15 9.85 0.67
C ALA A 51 0.99 11.12 0.49
N PHE A 52 1.53 11.35 -0.70
CA PHE A 52 2.39 12.50 -0.99
C PHE A 52 1.62 13.82 -0.89
N GLY A 53 0.36 13.85 -1.35
CA GLY A 53 -0.51 15.02 -1.18
C GLY A 53 -0.78 15.33 0.30
N LEU A 54 -0.97 14.29 1.14
CA LEU A 54 -1.12 14.47 2.58
C LEU A 54 0.17 15.00 3.23
N ILE A 55 1.32 14.43 2.88
CA ILE A 55 2.63 14.88 3.38
C ILE A 55 2.84 16.36 3.06
N ALA A 56 2.58 16.77 1.81
CA ALA A 56 2.67 18.17 1.37
C ALA A 56 1.78 19.09 2.21
N LYS A 57 0.55 18.67 2.48
CA LYS A 57 -0.42 19.48 3.23
C LYS A 57 -0.14 19.56 4.72
N LEU A 58 0.50 18.55 5.29
CA LEU A 58 0.93 18.54 6.69
C LEU A 58 2.29 19.23 6.89
N GLY A 59 2.98 19.61 5.82
CA GLY A 59 4.27 20.31 5.89
C GLY A 59 5.42 19.43 6.37
N TYR A 60 5.32 18.11 6.22
CA TYR A 60 6.41 17.20 6.56
C TYR A 60 7.46 17.14 5.46
N GLU A 61 8.72 16.96 5.85
CA GLU A 61 9.81 16.69 4.92
C GLU A 61 9.67 15.31 4.31
N TYR A 62 9.73 15.20 2.98
CA TYR A 62 9.65 13.90 2.29
C TYR A 62 10.81 12.96 2.64
N THR A 63 11.91 13.50 3.15
CA THR A 63 13.12 12.80 3.57
C THR A 63 13.09 12.33 5.02
N ALA A 64 12.05 12.66 5.80
CA ALA A 64 11.91 12.13 7.15
C ALA A 64 11.93 10.60 7.11
N GLY A 65 12.72 9.98 7.99
CA GLY A 65 13.01 8.55 7.84
C GLY A 65 11.77 7.68 8.00
N TRP A 66 10.82 8.04 8.87
CA TRP A 66 9.53 7.38 8.99
C TRP A 66 8.72 7.42 7.69
N ILE A 67 8.82 8.50 6.89
CA ILE A 67 8.17 8.61 5.57
C ILE A 67 8.83 7.65 4.58
N ILE A 68 10.16 7.59 4.55
CA ILE A 68 10.92 6.70 3.65
C ILE A 68 10.58 5.24 3.96
N VAL A 69 10.60 4.84 5.23
CA VAL A 69 10.25 3.46 5.63
C VAL A 69 8.81 3.12 5.21
N LYS A 70 7.88 4.06 5.40
CA LYS A 70 6.49 3.90 4.99
C LYS A 70 6.36 3.76 3.47
N LEU A 71 7.13 4.55 2.72
CA LEU A 71 7.22 4.46 1.26
C LEU A 71 7.68 3.07 0.80
N VAL A 72 8.75 2.54 1.39
CA VAL A 72 9.23 1.19 1.09
C VAL A 72 8.17 0.14 1.40
N ALA A 73 7.48 0.26 2.55
CA ALA A 73 6.39 -0.65 2.92
C ALA A 73 5.24 -0.64 1.91
N TRP A 74 4.83 0.54 1.41
CA TRP A 74 3.77 0.63 0.40
C TRP A 74 4.19 0.07 -0.97
N LEU A 75 5.42 0.35 -1.40
CA LEU A 75 5.94 -0.20 -2.66
C LEU A 75 6.03 -1.73 -2.60
N PHE A 76 6.48 -2.28 -1.46
CA PHE A 76 6.48 -3.72 -1.26
C PHE A 76 5.05 -4.30 -1.24
N LEU A 77 4.09 -3.60 -0.64
CA LEU A 77 2.68 -3.99 -0.68
C LEU A 77 2.12 -4.01 -2.11
N MET A 78 2.46 -3.02 -2.94
CA MET A 78 2.12 -3.03 -4.38
C MET A 78 2.76 -4.23 -5.10
N ALA A 79 4.00 -4.58 -4.79
CA ALA A 79 4.68 -5.73 -5.37
C ALA A 79 4.03 -7.07 -4.97
N LEU A 80 3.47 -7.17 -3.76
CA LEU A 80 2.78 -8.37 -3.27
C LEU A 80 1.59 -8.76 -4.16
N ALA A 81 0.92 -7.80 -4.80
CA ALA A 81 -0.17 -8.10 -5.75
C ALA A 81 0.30 -8.97 -6.93
N GLY A 82 1.51 -8.74 -7.45
CA GLY A 82 2.11 -9.57 -8.49
C GLY A 82 2.67 -10.88 -7.93
N MET A 83 3.27 -10.83 -6.74
CA MET A 83 3.84 -12.01 -6.07
C MET A 83 2.76 -13.02 -5.63
N ALA A 84 1.52 -12.57 -5.40
CA ALA A 84 0.38 -13.42 -5.05
C ALA A 84 0.09 -14.53 -6.09
N TYR A 85 0.53 -14.38 -7.34
CA TYR A 85 0.41 -15.41 -8.38
C TYR A 85 1.58 -16.40 -8.43
N LYS A 86 2.68 -16.14 -7.72
CA LYS A 86 3.95 -16.88 -7.83
C LYS A 86 4.47 -17.44 -6.51
N LYS A 87 4.15 -16.80 -5.38
CA LYS A 87 4.64 -17.14 -4.05
C LYS A 87 3.56 -17.83 -3.22
N SER A 88 3.98 -18.47 -2.13
CA SER A 88 3.05 -19.14 -1.22
C SER A 88 2.10 -18.13 -0.57
N LYS A 89 0.86 -18.56 -0.29
CA LYS A 89 -0.13 -17.74 0.43
C LYS A 89 0.42 -17.23 1.76
N GLY A 90 1.14 -18.07 2.50
CA GLY A 90 1.79 -17.71 3.76
C GLY A 90 2.71 -16.50 3.61
N PHE A 91 3.64 -16.54 2.65
CA PHE A 91 4.57 -15.43 2.38
C PHE A 91 3.84 -14.13 2.00
N VAL A 92 2.80 -14.24 1.16
CA VAL A 92 2.07 -13.08 0.67
C VAL A 92 1.27 -12.42 1.79
N LEU A 93 0.57 -13.23 2.60
CA LEU A 93 -0.23 -12.73 3.71
C LEU A 93 0.63 -12.21 4.87
N SER A 94 1.71 -12.90 5.22
CA SER A 94 2.66 -12.40 6.23
C SER A 94 3.30 -11.10 5.77
N GLY A 95 3.72 -11.04 4.49
CA GLY A 95 4.26 -9.82 3.88
C GLY A 95 3.27 -8.67 3.93
N LEU A 96 2.00 -8.92 3.61
CA LEU A 96 0.93 -7.91 3.68
C LEU A 96 0.76 -7.38 5.10
N ILE A 97 0.63 -8.28 6.09
CA ILE A 97 0.42 -7.91 7.50
C ILE A 97 1.61 -7.11 8.03
N VAL A 98 2.83 -7.57 7.78
CA VAL A 98 4.05 -6.89 8.22
C VAL A 98 4.17 -5.50 7.58
N SER A 99 3.90 -5.38 6.28
CA SER A 99 3.98 -4.09 5.57
C SER A 99 2.99 -3.07 6.10
N VAL A 100 1.73 -3.50 6.29
CA VAL A 100 0.70 -2.64 6.87
C VAL A 100 1.04 -2.29 8.31
N GLY A 101 1.48 -3.25 9.11
CA GLY A 101 1.88 -3.03 10.51
C GLY A 101 3.02 -2.03 10.65
N ILE A 102 4.07 -2.16 9.85
CA ILE A 102 5.18 -1.20 9.79
C ILE A 102 4.66 0.19 9.38
N ALA A 103 3.82 0.27 8.34
CA ALA A 103 3.32 1.55 7.87
C ALA A 103 2.44 2.25 8.92
N VAL A 104 1.62 1.49 9.64
CA VAL A 104 0.80 1.97 10.76
C VAL A 104 1.69 2.47 11.90
N TYR A 105 2.67 1.67 12.32
CA TYR A 105 3.62 2.10 13.36
C TYR A 105 4.32 3.41 12.99
N MET A 106 4.83 3.52 11.76
CA MET A 106 5.56 4.71 11.31
C MET A 106 4.70 5.97 11.31
N VAL A 107 3.40 5.89 11.00
CA VAL A 107 2.55 7.09 10.98
C VAL A 107 2.11 7.56 12.37
N TYR A 108 1.96 6.63 13.32
CA TYR A 108 1.52 6.98 14.67
C TYR A 108 2.69 7.43 15.55
N PHE A 109 3.83 6.76 15.48
CA PHE A 109 4.96 7.02 16.37
C PHE A 109 5.99 7.98 15.78
N LYS A 110 6.13 8.03 14.45
CA LYS A 110 7.09 8.91 13.73
C LYS A 110 8.48 8.98 14.41
N PRO A 111 9.14 7.84 14.62
CA PRO A 111 10.29 7.75 15.54
C PRO A 111 11.55 8.50 15.07
N PHE A 112 11.69 8.82 13.78
CA PHE A 112 12.84 9.50 13.18
C PHE A 112 12.49 10.05 11.79
#